data_AF-A0A023B1J6-F1
#
_entry.id   AF-A0A023B1J6-F1
#
_cell.length_a   1.000
_cell.length_b   1.000
_cell.length_c   1.000
_cell.angle_alpha   90.00
_cell.angle_beta   90.00
_cell.angle_gamma   90.00
#
_symmetry.space_group_name_H-M   'P 1'
#
loop_
_entity.id
_entity.type
_entity.pdbx_description
1 polymer ?
#
loop_
_entity_poly.entity_id
_entity_poly.type
_entity_poly.pdbx_seq_one_letter_code
_entity_poly.pdbx_strand_id
1 'polypeptide(L)'
;MGASDRTAVLKSVSKEKVLAWATDRGELKDIRVLLSSLQEVSSLWSDRVDLGRLMTDADVKRNYRKAILIFHPDKAATHMPEHQEIFHFLHKAYEVYSRKN
;
A
#
# COMPACT_ATOMS: atom_id res chain seq x y z
N MET A 1 34.57 2.12 -5.77
CA MET A 1 33.17 2.53 -5.97
C MET A 1 32.30 1.28 -6.07
N GLY A 2 31.18 1.15 -5.35
CA GLY A 2 30.36 -0.07 -5.44
C GLY A 2 29.15 -0.18 -4.48
N ALA A 3 29.02 0.69 -3.49
CA ALA A 3 27.88 0.69 -2.57
C ALA A 3 26.66 1.48 -3.09
N SER A 4 26.88 2.54 -3.89
CA SER A 4 25.81 3.40 -4.41
C SER A 4 24.95 2.73 -5.48
N ASP A 5 25.53 1.89 -6.34
CA ASP A 5 24.77 1.26 -7.44
C ASP A 5 23.82 0.16 -6.91
N ARG A 6 24.26 -0.63 -5.93
CA ARG A 6 23.41 -1.66 -5.30
C ARG A 6 22.20 -1.07 -4.57
N THR A 7 22.39 0.04 -3.86
CA THR A 7 21.29 0.69 -3.12
C THR A 7 20.27 1.34 -4.04
N ALA A 8 20.70 1.91 -5.17
CA ALA A 8 19.80 2.44 -6.19
C ALA A 8 18.96 1.33 -6.85
N VAL A 9 19.58 0.20 -7.20
CA VAL A 9 18.90 -0.96 -7.79
C VAL A 9 17.89 -1.58 -6.82
N LEU A 10 18.22 -1.71 -5.53
CA LEU A 10 17.27 -2.22 -4.54
C LEU A 10 16.05 -1.30 -4.39
N LYS A 11 16.26 0.03 -4.40
CA LYS A 11 15.17 1.01 -4.34
C LYS A 11 14.25 0.96 -5.58
N SER A 12 14.80 0.78 -6.79
CA SER A 12 13.99 0.68 -8.00
C SER A 12 13.14 -0.59 -8.01
N VAL A 13 13.71 -1.72 -7.58
CA VAL A 13 12.98 -3.00 -7.47
C VAL A 13 11.83 -2.91 -6.46
N SER A 14 12.05 -2.29 -5.29
CA SER A 14 10.98 -2.09 -4.32
C SER A 14 9.83 -1.24 -4.86
N LYS A 15 10.14 -0.19 -5.63
CA LYS A 15 9.12 0.68 -6.24
C LYS A 15 8.31 -0.06 -7.31
N GLU A 16 8.97 -0.83 -8.17
CA GLU A 16 8.31 -1.65 -9.20
C GLU A 16 7.38 -2.69 -8.56
N LYS A 17 7.81 -3.31 -7.46
CA LYS A 17 6.98 -4.26 -6.71
C LYS A 17 5.71 -3.61 -6.17
N VAL A 18 5.80 -2.42 -5.57
CA VAL A 18 4.63 -1.68 -5.08
C VAL A 18 3.72 -1.26 -6.24
N LEU A 19 4.28 -0.85 -7.37
CA LEU A 19 3.50 -0.50 -8.55
C LEU A 19 2.73 -1.70 -9.12
N ALA A 20 3.38 -2.85 -9.25
CA ALA A 20 2.74 -4.10 -9.71
C ALA A 20 1.68 -4.60 -8.73
N TRP A 21 1.91 -4.40 -7.43
CA TRP A 21 0.90 -4.67 -6.41
C TRP A 21 -0.29 -3.72 -6.52
N ALA A 22 -0.07 -2.43 -6.75
CA ALA A 22 -1.13 -1.41 -6.76
C ALA A 22 -1.96 -1.38 -8.05
N THR A 23 -1.39 -1.83 -9.17
CA THR A 23 -2.01 -1.69 -10.50
C THR A 23 -2.25 -3.04 -11.17
N ASP A 24 -3.29 -3.12 -12.00
CA ASP A 24 -3.51 -4.20 -12.95
C ASP A 24 -3.79 -3.61 -14.33
N ARG A 25 -3.03 -4.02 -15.35
CA ARG A 25 -3.11 -3.48 -16.72
C ARG A 25 -3.04 -1.95 -16.82
N GLY A 26 -2.38 -1.30 -15.87
CA GLY A 26 -2.25 0.16 -15.79
C GLY A 26 -3.38 0.86 -15.03
N GLU A 27 -4.41 0.14 -14.59
CA GLU A 27 -5.48 0.66 -13.75
C GLU A 27 -5.20 0.43 -12.27
N LEU A 28 -5.63 1.37 -11.43
CA LEU A 28 -5.52 1.24 -9.98
C LEU A 28 -6.50 0.17 -9.48
N LYS A 29 -6.00 -0.81 -8.71
CA LYS A 29 -6.84 -1.84 -8.11
C LYS A 29 -7.77 -1.26 -7.05
N ASP A 30 -8.88 -1.96 -6.81
CA ASP A 30 -9.85 -1.61 -5.77
C ASP A 30 -9.21 -1.61 -4.38
N ILE A 31 -9.65 -0.70 -3.50
CA ILE A 31 -9.12 -0.57 -2.14
C ILE A 31 -9.24 -1.87 -1.34
N ARG A 32 -10.28 -2.68 -1.57
CA ARG A 32 -10.47 -3.98 -0.92
C ARG A 32 -9.37 -4.96 -1.31
N VAL A 33 -9.01 -4.98 -2.59
CA VAL A 33 -7.92 -5.82 -3.12
C VAL A 33 -6.60 -5.38 -2.49
N LEU A 34 -6.30 -4.07 -2.51
CA LEU A 34 -5.07 -3.53 -1.93
C LEU A 34 -4.93 -3.87 -0.45
N LEU A 35 -5.98 -3.63 0.36
CA LEU A 35 -5.95 -3.95 1.79
C LEU A 35 -5.78 -5.45 2.04
N SER A 36 -6.35 -6.31 1.19
CA SER A 36 -6.27 -7.76 1.35
C SER A 36 -4.91 -8.38 0.99
N SER A 37 -4.12 -7.69 0.18
CA SER A 37 -2.78 -8.14 -0.27
C SER A 37 -1.64 -7.27 0.26
N LEU A 38 -1.91 -6.36 1.20
CA LEU A 38 -0.93 -5.40 1.71
C LEU A 38 0.31 -6.06 2.34
N GLN A 39 0.16 -7.25 2.91
CA GLN A 39 1.25 -8.08 3.44
C GLN A 39 2.29 -8.51 2.39
N GLU A 40 1.94 -8.50 1.10
CA GLU A 40 2.86 -8.90 0.03
C GLU A 40 3.94 -7.85 -0.20
N VAL A 41 3.64 -6.58 0.10
CA VAL A 41 4.52 -5.43 -0.16
C VAL A 41 5.11 -4.79 1.08
N SER A 42 4.56 -5.03 2.27
CA SER A 42 5.18 -4.55 3.51
C SER A 42 4.94 -5.46 4.70
N SER A 43 6.02 -5.72 5.45
CA SER A 43 5.99 -6.44 6.72
C SER A 43 5.47 -5.59 7.89
N LEU A 44 5.28 -4.28 7.70
CA LEU A 44 4.68 -3.41 8.73
C LEU A 44 3.19 -3.71 8.93
N TRP A 45 2.55 -4.37 7.95
CA TRP A 45 1.17 -4.80 8.03
C TRP A 45 1.07 -6.21 8.63
N SER A 46 0.63 -6.28 9.89
CA SER A 46 0.51 -7.55 10.63
C SER A 46 -0.88 -8.19 10.56
N ASP A 47 -1.90 -7.43 10.16
CA ASP A 47 -3.27 -7.94 10.10
C ASP A 47 -3.49 -8.76 8.84
N ARG A 48 -3.82 -10.05 8.99
CA ARG A 48 -4.36 -10.82 7.87
C ARG A 48 -5.79 -10.37 7.61
N VAL A 49 -5.98 -9.62 6.53
CA VAL A 49 -7.28 -9.16 6.06
C VAL A 49 -7.60 -9.90 4.77
N ASP A 50 -8.60 -10.77 4.81
CA ASP A 50 -9.17 -11.40 3.64
C ASP A 50 -10.33 -10.56 3.09
N LEU A 51 -10.73 -10.82 1.84
CA LEU A 51 -11.85 -10.11 1.21
C LEU A 51 -13.17 -10.28 1.99
N GLY A 52 -13.34 -11.42 2.69
CA GLY A 52 -14.50 -11.65 3.56
C GLY A 52 -14.60 -10.66 4.73
N ARG A 53 -13.46 -10.13 5.21
CA ARG A 53 -13.38 -9.08 6.24
C ARG A 53 -13.47 -7.66 5.69
N LEU A 54 -13.70 -7.50 4.39
CA LEU A 54 -13.80 -6.20 3.71
C LEU A 54 -15.14 -6.07 2.95
N MET A 55 -16.17 -6.81 3.39
CA MET A 55 -17.48 -6.84 2.74
C MET A 55 -18.26 -5.54 2.95
N THR A 56 -18.15 -4.92 4.13
CA THR A 56 -18.87 -3.69 4.48
C THR A 56 -17.99 -2.44 4.39
N ASP A 57 -18.62 -1.30 4.14
CA ASP A 57 -17.94 0.01 4.12
C ASP A 57 -17.26 0.34 5.44
N ALA A 58 -17.88 -0.05 6.55
CA ALA A 58 -17.32 0.15 7.89
C ALA A 58 -16.00 -0.61 8.04
N ASP A 59 -15.93 -1.85 7.54
CA ASP A 59 -14.71 -2.66 7.57
C ASP A 59 -13.62 -2.08 6.66
N VAL A 60 -13.97 -1.66 5.45
CA VAL A 60 -13.03 -1.01 4.52
C VAL A 60 -12.45 0.24 5.17
N LYS A 61 -13.29 1.13 5.71
CA LYS A 61 -12.87 2.37 6.37
C LYS A 61 -11.99 2.12 7.58
N ARG A 62 -12.31 1.11 8.40
CA ARG A 62 -11.52 0.73 9.58
C ARG A 62 -10.12 0.25 9.19
N ASN A 63 -10.05 -0.67 8.23
CA ASN A 63 -8.76 -1.22 7.78
C ASN A 63 -7.91 -0.17 7.05
N TYR A 64 -8.54 0.65 6.20
CA TYR A 64 -7.90 1.79 5.56
C TYR A 64 -7.29 2.76 6.57
N ARG A 65 -8.05 3.19 7.59
CA ARG A 65 -7.54 4.09 8.64
C ARG A 65 -6.33 3.51 9.36
N LYS A 66 -6.38 2.21 9.68
CA LYS A 66 -5.23 1.52 10.30
C LYS A 66 -4.01 1.52 9.37
N ALA A 67 -4.20 1.23 8.09
CA ALA A 67 -3.11 1.22 7.11
C ALA A 67 -2.48 2.61 6.95
N ILE A 68 -3.29 3.65 6.77
CA ILE A 68 -2.81 5.04 6.66
C ILE A 68 -2.03 5.47 7.90
N LEU A 69 -2.45 5.09 9.11
CA LEU A 69 -1.71 5.39 10.33
C LEU A 69 -0.35 4.66 10.41
N ILE A 70 -0.22 3.49 9.81
CA ILE A 70 1.05 2.74 9.78
C ILE A 70 1.99 3.31 8.74
N PHE A 71 1.48 3.60 7.55
CA PHE A 71 2.25 4.05 6.38
C PHE A 71 2.36 5.58 6.25
N HIS A 72 1.85 6.35 7.22
CA HIS A 72 1.89 7.81 7.18
C HIS A 72 3.34 8.32 7.08
N PRO A 73 3.68 9.24 6.16
CA PRO A 73 5.06 9.68 5.91
C PRO A 73 5.76 10.29 7.14
N ASP A 74 4.98 10.76 8.11
CA ASP A 74 5.48 11.31 9.39
C ASP A 74 6.10 10.24 10.32
N LYS A 75 5.87 8.95 10.08
CA LYS A 75 6.44 7.90 10.92
C LYS A 75 7.89 7.61 10.55
N ALA A 76 8.76 7.53 11.56
CA ALA A 76 10.17 7.20 11.38
C ALA A 76 10.39 5.84 10.67
N ALA A 77 9.45 4.89 10.80
CA ALA A 77 9.51 3.59 10.13
C ALA A 77 9.16 3.63 8.63
N THR A 78 8.65 4.76 8.11
CA THR A 78 8.14 4.90 6.73
C THR A 78 9.00 5.79 5.84
N HIS A 79 10.27 6.04 6.22
CA HIS A 79 11.22 6.77 5.37
C HIS A 79 11.66 5.99 4.13
N MET A 80 11.31 4.70 4.02
CA MET A 80 11.58 3.91 2.82
C MET A 80 10.65 4.36 1.67
N PRO A 81 11.17 4.54 0.44
CA PRO A 81 10.37 4.97 -0.70
C PRO A 81 9.13 4.08 -0.95
N GLU A 82 9.27 2.76 -0.77
CA GLU A 82 8.15 1.82 -0.89
C GLU A 82 6.97 2.10 0.04
N HIS A 83 7.23 2.53 1.27
CA HIS A 83 6.18 2.86 2.24
C HIS A 83 5.43 4.13 1.86
N GLN A 84 6.13 5.10 1.26
CA GLN A 84 5.51 6.33 0.73
C GLN A 84 4.62 6.03 -0.48
N GLU A 85 5.06 5.14 -1.37
CA GLU A 85 4.27 4.70 -2.52
C GLU A 85 3.03 3.89 -2.08
N ILE A 86 3.18 3.00 -1.09
CA ILE A 86 2.05 2.26 -0.50
C ILE A 86 1.00 3.23 0.06
N PHE A 87 1.44 4.23 0.83
CA PHE A 87 0.55 5.28 1.34
C PHE A 87 -0.19 6.00 0.21
N HIS A 88 0.56 6.42 -0.82
CA HIS A 88 0.00 7.13 -1.97
C HIS A 88 -1.10 6.30 -2.67
N PHE A 89 -0.83 5.03 -2.98
CA PHE A 89 -1.79 4.17 -3.66
C PHE A 89 -3.01 3.84 -2.81
N LEU A 90 -2.82 3.57 -1.50
CA LEU A 90 -3.94 3.34 -0.58
C LEU A 90 -4.84 4.58 -0.49
N HIS A 91 -4.24 5.77 -0.35
CA HIS A 91 -4.98 7.02 -0.27
C HIS A 91 -5.79 7.26 -1.53
N LYS A 92 -5.15 7.15 -2.71
CA LYS A 92 -5.79 7.33 -4.01
C LYS A 92 -6.93 6.34 -4.23
N ALA A 93 -6.73 5.06 -3.91
CA ALA A 93 -7.76 4.04 -4.07
C ALA A 93 -8.96 4.29 -3.14
N TYR A 94 -8.71 4.72 -1.90
CA TYR A 94 -9.78 5.08 -0.97
C TYR A 94 -10.52 6.35 -1.39
N GLU A 95 -9.84 7.36 -1.96
CA GLU A 95 -10.53 8.52 -2.53
C GLU A 95 -11.52 8.10 -3.62
N VAL A 96 -11.09 7.25 -4.56
CA VAL A 96 -11.96 6.73 -5.62
C VAL A 96 -13.13 5.93 -5.03
N TYR A 97 -12.87 5.09 -4.03
CA TYR A 97 -13.91 4.35 -3.32
C TYR A 97 -14.93 5.28 -2.65
N SER A 98 -14.45 6.29 -1.92
CA SER A 98 -15.29 7.23 -1.16
C SER A 98 -16.12 8.18 -2.01
N ARG A 99 -15.80 8.33 -3.30
CA ARG A 99 -16.61 9.10 -4.26
C ARG A 99 -17.74 8.28 -4.89
N LYS A 100 -17.63 6.94 -4.85
CA LYS A 100 -18.60 6.02 -5.46
C LYS A 100 -19.68 5.55 -4.49
N ASN A 101 -19.42 5.61 -3.18
CA ASN A 101 -20.38 5.34 -2.11
C ASN A 101 -20.82 6.64 -1.42
#